data_AF-A0A1L8E710-F1
#
_entry.id   AF-A0A1L8E710-F1
#
_cell.length_a   1.000
_cell.length_b   1.000
_cell.length_c   1.000
_cell.angle_alpha   90.00
_cell.angle_beta   90.00
_cell.angle_gamma   90.00
#
_symmetry.space_group_name_H-M   'P 1'
#
loop_
_entity.id
_entity.type
_entity.pdbx_description
1 polymer ?
#
loop_
_entity_poly.entity_id
_entity_poly.type
_entity_poly.pdbx_seq_one_letter_code
_entity_poly.pdbx_strand_id
1 'polypeptide(L)'
;QEYRLNNLHLTKYRIKFPFTAPTRIVRKAWQESDMKAQWKVSPWSSKAQNICKRSQLNDFDRFKLRYAKRQRNKLLTIAFNTLKKRTKEDGTVRKLKKDKRDRIRELKAKGVKKGAAKK
;
A
#
# COMPACT_ATOMS: atom_id res chain seq x y z
N GLN A 1 25.42 19.74 6.07
CA GLN A 1 24.35 20.67 6.48
C GLN A 1 23.52 20.02 7.56
N GLU A 2 23.11 20.80 8.56
CA GLU A 2 22.24 20.38 9.65
C GLU A 2 20.77 20.65 9.29
N TYR A 3 19.85 19.84 9.82
CA TYR A 3 18.40 19.96 9.57
C TYR A 3 17.62 19.88 10.88
N ARG A 4 16.56 20.67 11.01
CA ARG A 4 15.65 20.60 12.16
C ARG A 4 14.85 19.30 12.12
N LEU A 5 14.73 18.62 13.27
CA LEU A 5 13.99 17.35 13.39
C LEU A 5 12.51 17.49 13.03
N ASN A 6 11.90 18.66 13.26
CA ASN A 6 10.50 18.92 12.91
C ASN A 6 10.24 18.90 11.40
N ASN A 7 11.25 19.16 10.58
CA ASN A 7 11.13 19.16 9.11
C ASN A 7 11.37 17.78 8.49
N LEU A 8 11.65 16.77 9.32
CA LEU A 8 12.01 15.42 8.88
C LEU A 8 11.03 14.41 9.48
N HIS A 9 10.76 13.36 8.71
CA HIS A 9 10.00 12.22 9.20
C HIS A 9 10.88 10.98 9.20
N LEU A 10 11.11 10.42 10.39
CA LEU A 10 11.91 9.21 10.54
C LEU A 10 11.23 8.02 9.85
N THR A 11 12.04 7.18 9.22
CA THR A 11 11.57 5.97 8.55
C THR A 11 11.93 4.73 9.36
N LYS A 12 11.35 3.59 9.02
CA LYS A 12 11.64 2.31 9.70
C LYS A 12 13.04 1.74 9.41
N TYR A 13 13.75 2.27 8.42
CA TYR A 13 15.04 1.73 8.00
C TYR A 13 16.16 2.24 8.91
N ARG A 14 17.11 1.36 9.25
CA ARG A 14 18.23 1.67 10.13
C ARG A 14 19.51 1.09 9.55
N ILE A 15 20.55 1.92 9.44
CA ILE A 15 21.94 1.50 9.15
C ILE A 15 22.77 1.79 10.39
N LYS A 16 23.62 0.86 10.79
CA LYS A 16 24.57 1.04 11.90
C LYS A 16 25.88 1.58 11.35
N PHE A 17 26.29 2.76 11.80
CA PHE A 17 27.57 3.40 11.49
C PHE A 17 27.96 4.30 12.69
N PRO A 18 29.23 4.71 12.84
CA PRO A 18 29.63 5.56 13.98
C PRO A 18 29.02 6.97 13.86
N PHE A 19 28.60 7.56 14.99
CA PHE A 19 27.83 8.82 15.01
C PHE A 19 28.53 9.99 14.30
N THR A 20 29.86 10.10 14.45
CA THR A 20 30.68 11.18 13.87
C THR A 20 31.31 10.80 12.52
N ALA A 21 30.78 9.77 11.83
CA ALA A 21 31.38 9.26 10.61
C ALA A 21 31.39 10.31 9.46
N PRO A 22 32.50 10.43 8.71
CA PRO A 22 32.53 11.25 7.50
C PRO A 22 31.70 10.62 6.37
N THR A 23 31.31 11.45 5.39
CA THR A 23 30.48 11.09 4.24
C THR A 23 30.96 9.84 3.49
N ARG A 24 32.27 9.60 3.43
CA ARG A 24 32.88 8.41 2.80
C ARG A 24 32.40 7.11 3.46
N ILE A 25 32.40 7.05 4.79
CA ILE A 25 32.00 5.85 5.54
C ILE A 25 30.48 5.66 5.45
N VAL A 26 29.71 6.75 5.58
CA VAL A 26 28.24 6.71 5.47
C VAL A 26 27.83 6.20 4.08
N ARG A 27 28.48 6.66 3.01
CA ARG A 27 28.21 6.20 1.63
C ARG A 27 28.52 4.72 1.46
N LYS A 28 29.65 4.24 2.01
CA LYS A 28 30.01 2.82 1.98
C LYS A 28 28.93 1.97 2.67
N ALA A 29 28.54 2.31 3.90
CA ALA A 29 27.48 1.60 4.64
C ALA A 29 26.10 1.68 3.94
N TRP A 30 25.81 2.79 3.26
CA TRP A 30 24.60 2.95 2.46
C TRP A 30 24.56 2.01 1.24
N GLN A 31 25.70 1.82 0.59
CA GLN A 31 25.84 0.91 -0.55
C GLN A 31 25.81 -0.56 -0.10
N GLU A 32 26.54 -0.90 0.96
CA GLU A 32 26.57 -2.26 1.53
C GLU A 32 25.19 -2.74 1.99
N SER A 33 24.38 -1.84 2.55
CA SER A 33 23.01 -2.15 2.98
C SER A 33 21.97 -2.14 1.85
N ASP A 34 22.37 -1.78 0.63
CA ASP A 34 21.49 -1.56 -0.54
C ASP A 34 20.21 -0.78 -0.19
N MET A 35 20.36 0.28 0.62
CA MET A 35 19.21 1.02 1.14
C MET A 35 18.39 1.65 0.00
N LYS A 36 19.02 1.97 -1.13
CA LYS A 36 18.33 2.54 -2.29
C LYS A 36 17.35 1.56 -2.92
N ALA A 37 17.69 0.27 -3.06
CA ALA A 37 16.75 -0.73 -3.56
C ALA A 37 15.64 -0.98 -2.55
N GLN A 38 15.98 -1.15 -1.26
CA GLN A 38 14.99 -1.33 -0.20
C GLN A 38 13.99 -0.18 -0.14
N TRP A 39 14.47 1.06 -0.33
CA TRP A 39 13.64 2.25 -0.42
C TRP A 39 12.72 2.23 -1.63
N LYS A 40 13.20 1.84 -2.81
CA LYS A 40 12.38 1.75 -4.03
C LYS A 40 11.22 0.75 -3.90
N VAL A 41 11.44 -0.36 -3.19
CA VAL A 41 10.39 -1.36 -2.91
C VAL A 41 9.36 -0.84 -1.91
N SER A 42 9.72 0.13 -1.06
CA SER A 42 8.83 0.66 -0.04
C SER A 42 7.53 1.24 -0.64
N PRO A 43 6.35 0.92 -0.07
CA PRO A 43 5.10 1.55 -0.45
C PRO A 43 5.13 3.07 -0.32
N TRP A 44 5.94 3.62 0.58
CA TRP A 44 6.06 5.07 0.74
C TRP A 44 6.74 5.73 -0.45
N SER A 45 7.84 5.15 -0.92
CA SER A 45 8.56 5.58 -2.12
C SER A 45 7.70 5.42 -3.37
N SER A 46 7.04 4.27 -3.54
CA SER A 46 6.10 4.06 -4.65
C SER A 46 4.98 5.11 -4.66
N LYS A 47 4.43 5.46 -3.49
CA LYS A 47 3.40 6.50 -3.37
C LYS A 47 3.95 7.87 -3.78
N ALA A 48 5.12 8.27 -3.28
CA ALA A 48 5.75 9.53 -3.66
C ALA A 48 6.02 9.62 -5.17
N GLN A 49 6.56 8.55 -5.76
CA GLN A 49 6.76 8.46 -7.21
C GLN A 49 5.45 8.53 -7.99
N ASN A 50 4.39 7.89 -7.51
CA ASN A 50 3.07 7.95 -8.16
C ASN A 50 2.45 9.35 -8.10
N ILE A 51 2.69 10.12 -7.02
CA ILE A 51 2.26 11.52 -6.94
C ILE A 51 3.00 12.36 -7.97
N CYS A 52 4.32 12.21 -8.06
CA CYS A 52 5.15 12.90 -9.05
C CYS A 52 4.71 12.56 -10.49
N LYS A 53 4.48 11.28 -10.81
CA LYS A 53 3.96 10.87 -12.12
C LYS A 53 2.59 11.50 -12.42
N ARG A 54 1.69 11.59 -11.43
CA ARG A 54 0.37 12.19 -11.60
C ARG A 54 0.41 13.70 -11.82
N SER A 55 1.32 14.42 -11.17
CA SER A 55 1.51 15.85 -11.41
C SER A 55 2.10 16.12 -12.80
N GLN A 56 2.91 15.20 -13.33
CA GLN A 56 3.54 15.30 -14.65
C GLN A 56 2.62 14.88 -15.82
N LEU A 57 1.42 14.36 -15.58
CA LEU A 57 0.52 13.90 -16.66
C LEU A 57 0.00 15.07 -17.51
N ASN A 58 0.31 15.01 -18.80
CA ASN A 58 -0.26 15.86 -19.84
C ASN A 58 -1.72 15.46 -20.18
N ASP A 59 -2.49 16.35 -20.81
CA ASP A 59 -3.91 16.17 -21.09
C ASP A 59 -4.20 14.90 -21.93
N PHE A 60 -3.39 14.66 -22.96
CA PHE A 60 -3.53 13.46 -23.78
C PHE A 60 -3.35 12.16 -22.97
N ASP A 61 -2.43 12.14 -22.01
CA ASP A 61 -2.23 10.97 -21.14
C ASP A 61 -3.39 10.79 -20.15
N ARG A 62 -4.03 11.89 -19.72
CA ARG A 62 -5.27 11.85 -18.91
C ARG A 62 -6.41 11.23 -19.71
N PHE A 63 -6.54 11.57 -21.00
CA PHE A 63 -7.50 10.96 -21.90
C PHE A 63 -7.28 9.44 -22.02
N LYS A 64 -6.06 8.99 -22.32
CA LYS A 64 -5.70 7.56 -22.39
C LYS A 64 -6.04 6.83 -21.09
N LEU A 65 -5.67 7.41 -19.95
CA LEU A 65 -5.94 6.85 -18.63
C LEU A 65 -7.45 6.74 -18.36
N ARG A 66 -8.24 7.76 -18.73
CA ARG A 66 -9.70 7.74 -18.59
C ARG A 66 -10.32 6.62 -19.41
N TYR A 67 -9.90 6.47 -20.66
CA TYR A 67 -10.40 5.43 -21.55
C TYR A 67 -10.07 4.02 -21.05
N ALA A 68 -8.81 3.77 -20.68
CA ALA A 68 -8.37 2.49 -20.11
C ALA A 68 -9.11 2.14 -18.81
N LYS A 69 -9.31 3.13 -17.91
CA LYS A 69 -10.10 2.93 -16.69
C LYS A 69 -11.55 2.57 -16.98
N ARG A 70 -12.17 3.18 -17.98
CA ARG A 70 -13.55 2.85 -18.39
C ARG A 70 -13.67 1.39 -18.81
N GLN A 71 -12.75 0.91 -19.65
CA GLN A 71 -12.76 -0.49 -20.11
C GLN A 71 -12.55 -1.47 -18.95
N ARG A 72 -11.56 -1.22 -18.08
CA ARG A 72 -11.33 -2.01 -16.87
C ARG A 72 -12.58 -2.07 -15.97
N ASN A 73 -13.23 -0.92 -15.75
CA ASN A 73 -14.40 -0.86 -14.89
C ASN A 73 -15.59 -1.63 -15.48
N LYS A 74 -15.76 -1.64 -16.81
CA LYS A 74 -16.79 -2.45 -17.47
C LYS A 74 -16.60 -3.95 -17.16
N LEU A 75 -15.37 -4.45 -17.30
CA LEU A 75 -15.03 -5.85 -16.97
C LEU A 75 -15.24 -6.16 -15.49
N LEU A 76 -14.84 -5.27 -14.59
CA LEU A 76 -15.06 -5.42 -13.15
C LEU A 76 -16.55 -5.51 -12.80
N THR A 77 -17.37 -4.65 -13.40
CA THR A 77 -18.83 -4.67 -13.19
C THR A 77 -19.46 -5.97 -13.69
N ILE A 78 -19.05 -6.46 -14.86
CA ILE A 78 -19.53 -7.75 -15.39
C ILE A 78 -19.17 -8.89 -14.43
N ALA A 79 -17.90 -9.01 -14.07
CA ALA A 79 -17.44 -10.05 -13.14
C ALA A 79 -18.15 -9.98 -11.79
N PHE A 80 -18.32 -8.77 -11.24
CA PHE A 80 -19.04 -8.55 -9.99
C PHE A 80 -20.51 -8.97 -10.08
N ASN A 81 -21.20 -8.63 -11.17
CA ASN A 81 -22.60 -9.00 -11.37
C ASN A 81 -22.77 -10.52 -11.54
N THR A 82 -21.85 -11.19 -12.24
CA THR A 82 -21.84 -12.65 -12.34
C THR A 82 -21.66 -13.30 -10.98
N LEU A 83 -20.69 -12.84 -10.18
CA LEU A 83 -20.48 -13.32 -8.81
C LEU A 83 -21.72 -13.07 -7.93
N LYS A 84 -22.34 -11.89 -8.06
CA LYS A 84 -23.55 -11.54 -7.31
C LYS A 84 -24.74 -12.46 -7.64
N LYS A 85 -24.93 -12.82 -8.91
CA LYS A 85 -25.97 -13.76 -9.35
C LYS A 85 -25.74 -15.15 -8.75
N ARG A 86 -24.52 -15.68 -8.88
CA ARG A 86 -24.13 -16.97 -8.26
C ARG A 86 -24.39 -17.00 -6.76
N THR A 87 -23.94 -15.99 -6.01
CA THR A 87 -24.20 -15.94 -4.56
C THR A 87 -25.69 -15.90 -4.20
N LYS A 88 -26.53 -15.32 -5.08
CA LYS A 88 -27.99 -15.29 -4.91
C LYS A 88 -28.59 -16.68 -5.18
N GLU A 89 -28.11 -17.37 -6.21
CA GLU A 89 -28.51 -18.74 -6.58
C GLU A 89 -28.12 -19.76 -5.50
N ASP A 90 -26.88 -19.69 -4.99
CA ASP A 90 -26.36 -20.58 -3.95
C ASP A 90 -26.99 -20.33 -2.56
N GLY A 91 -27.82 -19.29 -2.39
CA GLY A 91 -28.40 -18.88 -1.10
C GLY A 91 -27.38 -18.40 -0.06
N THR A 92 -26.12 -18.22 -0.46
CA THR A 92 -25.05 -17.79 0.45
C THR A 92 -25.24 -16.34 0.87
N VAL A 93 -25.32 -16.10 2.18
CA VAL A 93 -25.49 -14.74 2.72
C VAL A 93 -24.29 -13.89 2.33
N ARG A 94 -24.55 -12.76 1.67
CA ARG A 94 -23.51 -11.81 1.25
C ARG A 94 -22.79 -11.23 2.47
N LYS A 95 -21.63 -11.78 2.83
CA LYS A 95 -20.79 -11.25 3.93
C LYS A 95 -20.09 -9.97 3.49
N LEU A 96 -20.54 -8.83 3.99
CA LEU A 96 -19.92 -7.54 3.71
C LEU A 96 -18.64 -7.36 4.54
N LYS A 97 -17.77 -6.46 4.08
CA LYS A 97 -16.54 -6.10 4.82
C LYS A 97 -16.87 -5.50 6.20
N LYS A 98 -18.03 -4.85 6.34
CA LYS A 98 -18.56 -4.34 7.62
C LYS A 98 -18.87 -5.50 8.56
N ASP A 99 -19.67 -6.47 8.14
CA ASP A 99 -20.00 -7.68 8.91
C ASP A 99 -18.75 -8.45 9.33
N LYS A 100 -17.73 -8.53 8.46
CA LYS A 100 -16.44 -9.14 8.81
C LYS A 100 -15.69 -8.35 9.88
N ARG A 101 -15.74 -7.01 9.85
CA ARG A 101 -15.10 -6.15 10.86
C ARG A 101 -15.84 -6.20 12.19
N ASP A 102 -17.17 -6.20 12.15
CA ASP A 102 -18.02 -6.31 13.33
C ASP A 102 -17.84 -7.68 13.99
N ARG A 103 -17.82 -8.76 13.20
CA ARG A 103 -17.43 -10.11 13.67
C ARG A 103 -16.03 -10.12 14.30
N ILE A 104 -15.03 -9.47 13.69
CA ILE A 104 -13.68 -9.38 14.27
C ILE A 104 -13.69 -8.58 15.58
N ARG A 105 -14.52 -7.53 15.68
CA ARG A 105 -14.66 -6.72 16.89
C ARG A 105 -15.34 -7.51 18.00
N GLU A 106 -16.40 -8.26 17.70
CA GLU A 106 -17.08 -9.17 18.61
C GLU A 106 -16.17 -10.31 19.09
N LEU A 107 -15.44 -10.95 18.17
CA LEU A 107 -14.48 -12.01 18.53
C LEU A 107 -13.36 -11.49 19.43
N LYS A 108 -12.92 -10.24 19.23
CA LYS A 108 -11.98 -9.57 20.13
C LYS A 108 -12.60 -9.24 21.48
N ALA A 109 -13.85 -8.77 21.51
CA ALA A 109 -14.57 -8.48 22.76
C ALA A 109 -14.80 -9.77 23.58
N LYS A 110 -14.98 -10.91 22.91
CA LYS A 110 -15.06 -12.25 23.51
C LYS A 110 -13.69 -12.89 23.82
N GLY A 111 -12.58 -12.16 23.71
CA GLY A 111 -11.25 -12.63 24.12
C GLY A 111 -10.55 -13.62 23.17
N VAL A 112 -11.12 -13.93 21.99
CA VAL A 112 -10.54 -14.90 21.05
C VAL A 112 -9.46 -14.23 20.18
N LYS A 113 -8.22 -14.75 20.21
CA LYS A 113 -7.11 -14.22 19.39
C LYS A 113 -7.39 -14.38 17.89
N LYS A 114 -7.05 -13.34 17.11
CA LYS A 114 -7.28 -13.14 15.66
C LYS A 114 -6.96 -14.34 14.72
N GLY A 115 -6.22 -15.35 15.16
CA GLY A 115 -5.79 -16.50 14.36
C GLY A 115 -6.91 -17.49 13.99
N ALA A 116 -8.00 -17.57 14.77
CA ALA A 116 -9.08 -18.53 14.55
C ALA A 116 -10.07 -18.16 13.42
N ALA A 117 -9.99 -16.94 12.86
CA ALA A 117 -10.97 -16.39 11.91
C ALA A 117 -10.49 -16.37 10.44
N LYS A 118 -9.42 -17.11 10.11
CA LYS A 118 -8.80 -17.13 8.78
C LYS A 118 -9.04 -18.42 7.97
N LYS A 119 -9.71 -19.43 8.54
CA LYS A 119 -10.32 -20.53 7.78
C LYS A 119 -11.71 -20.10 7.32
#